data_AF-A0A4Q3SP83-F1
#
_entry.id   AF-A0A4Q3SP83-F1
#
_cell.length_a   1.000
_cell.length_b   1.000
_cell.length_c   1.000
_cell.angle_alpha   90.00
_cell.angle_beta   90.00
_cell.angle_gamma   90.00
#
_symmetry.space_group_name_H-M   'P 1'
#
loop_
_entity.id
_entity.type
_entity.pdbx_description
1 polymer ?
#
loop_
_entity_poly.entity_id
_entity_poly.type
_entity_poly.pdbx_seq_one_letter_code
_entity_poly.pdbx_strand_id
1 'polypeptide(L)'
;MPLVRYGFDNFKNAYGSLDKKFQVTTYHDVKKANNETSYKKNVYILNESDSSFMLILTEPNEDIIETLVNPIDTLPSKSKVSGDYRIDKRNLVSIRDGKDQSNILFFVHFEKDDETCKGELKGSAKFISPTVAQYKESGSPCTVQFDFKGNIVTMKEVEGCGSYRDIKCFFDGKYVRNKVSKAKETKKTK
;
A
#
# COMPACT_ATOMS: atom_id res chain seq x y z
N MET A 1 2.02 13.54 20.78
CA MET A 1 1.45 12.35 20.11
C MET A 1 1.22 11.28 21.15
N PRO A 2 0.03 10.65 21.22
CA PRO A 2 -0.15 9.50 22.09
C PRO A 2 0.68 8.33 21.56
N LEU A 3 1.54 7.74 22.41
CA LEU A 3 2.42 6.60 22.08
C LEU A 3 1.64 5.36 21.63
N VAL A 4 0.37 5.29 22.01
CA VAL A 4 -0.58 4.25 21.63
C VAL A 4 -1.85 4.95 21.19
N ARG A 5 -2.32 4.67 19.96
CA ARG A 5 -3.61 5.15 19.48
C ARG A 5 -4.65 4.07 19.73
N TYR A 6 -5.78 4.44 20.35
CA TYR A 6 -6.98 3.61 20.31
C TYR A 6 -7.63 3.76 18.93
N GLY A 7 -7.86 2.66 18.22
CA GLY A 7 -8.41 2.63 16.86
C GLY A 7 -9.03 1.26 16.53
N PHE A 8 -9.58 1.12 15.32
CA PHE A 8 -10.32 -0.07 14.84
C PHE A 8 -9.48 -1.35 14.67
N ASP A 9 -8.23 -1.32 15.11
CA ASP A 9 -7.38 -2.50 15.12
C ASP A 9 -7.67 -3.33 16.38
N ASN A 10 -7.94 -4.62 16.21
CA ASN A 10 -8.37 -5.53 17.27
C ASN A 10 -7.22 -5.97 18.20
N PHE A 11 -6.48 -5.02 18.79
CA PHE A 11 -5.42 -5.31 19.75
C PHE A 11 -6.01 -5.50 21.15
N LYS A 12 -5.60 -6.57 21.86
CA LYS A 12 -6.00 -6.78 23.26
C LYS A 12 -5.17 -5.94 24.23
N ASN A 13 -3.88 -5.84 23.96
CA ASN A 13 -2.96 -5.01 24.73
C ASN A 13 -2.16 -4.14 23.77
N ALA A 14 -1.92 -2.89 24.17
CA ALA A 14 -1.04 -1.99 23.47
C ALA A 14 -0.29 -1.13 24.48
N TYR A 15 1.04 -1.09 24.36
CA TYR A 15 1.88 -0.30 25.26
C TYR A 15 3.10 0.25 24.53
N GLY A 16 3.64 1.36 25.05
CA GLY A 16 4.82 2.02 24.53
C GLY A 16 5.91 2.08 25.58
N SER A 17 7.17 2.09 25.14
CA SER A 17 8.34 2.32 25.98
C SER A 17 9.28 3.30 25.32
N LEU A 18 10.02 4.05 26.15
CA LEU A 18 11.08 4.95 25.73
C LEU A 18 12.36 4.48 26.42
N ASP A 19 13.41 4.21 25.66
CA ASP A 19 14.69 3.80 26.21
C ASP A 19 15.65 4.98 26.46
N LYS A 20 16.81 4.71 27.06
CA LYS A 20 17.86 5.72 27.33
C LYS A 20 18.51 6.30 26.08
N LYS A 21 18.28 5.68 24.90
CA LYS A 21 18.75 6.14 23.59
C LYS A 21 17.65 6.90 22.84
N PHE A 22 16.58 7.30 23.53
CA PHE A 22 15.41 7.97 22.96
C PHE A 22 14.70 7.17 21.86
N GLN A 23 14.85 5.85 21.86
CA GLN A 23 14.09 4.98 20.98
C GLN A 23 12.69 4.78 21.56
N VAL A 24 11.69 5.13 20.76
CA VAL A 24 10.29 4.87 21.09
C VAL A 24 9.95 3.48 20.56
N THR A 25 9.61 2.56 21.43
CA THR A 25 9.13 1.23 21.01
C THR A 25 7.65 1.11 21.32
N THR A 26 6.85 0.65 20.36
CA THR A 26 5.44 0.31 20.57
C THR A 26 5.24 -1.20 20.40
N TYR A 27 4.40 -1.76 21.26
CA TYR A 27 4.04 -3.17 21.30
C TYR A 27 2.54 -3.31 21.18
N HIS A 28 2.08 -4.16 20.26
CA HIS A 28 0.68 -4.52 20.11
C HIS A 28 0.52 -6.04 20.17
N ASP A 29 -0.34 -6.52 21.06
CA ASP A 29 -0.60 -7.95 21.26
C ASP A 29 -2.07 -8.29 20.96
N VAL A 30 -2.27 -9.34 20.18
CA VAL A 30 -3.58 -9.93 19.87
C VAL A 30 -3.60 -11.36 20.39
N LYS A 31 -4.51 -11.68 21.31
CA LYS A 31 -4.82 -13.07 21.63
C LYS A 31 -5.75 -13.66 20.57
N LYS A 32 -5.32 -14.73 19.93
CA LYS A 32 -6.10 -15.49 18.96
C LYS A 32 -7.04 -16.48 19.66
N ALA A 33 -8.01 -16.99 18.89
CA ALA A 33 -9.01 -17.95 19.38
C ALA A 33 -8.41 -19.28 19.87
N ASN A 34 -7.21 -19.64 19.41
CA ASN A 34 -6.45 -20.83 19.81
C ASN A 34 -5.55 -20.60 21.04
N ASN A 35 -5.72 -19.49 21.76
CA ASN A 35 -4.91 -19.10 22.93
C ASN A 35 -3.44 -18.75 22.60
N GLU A 36 -3.05 -18.71 21.33
CA GLU A 36 -1.78 -18.13 20.89
C GLU A 36 -1.84 -16.60 20.92
N THR A 37 -0.69 -15.97 21.10
CA THR A 37 -0.56 -14.51 21.15
C THR A 37 0.25 -14.07 19.94
N SER A 38 -0.34 -13.28 19.05
CA SER A 38 0.39 -12.57 18.01
C SER A 38 0.86 -11.23 18.56
N TYR A 39 2.12 -10.87 18.36
CA TYR A 39 2.67 -9.58 18.74
C TYR A 39 3.30 -8.86 17.54
N LYS A 40 3.19 -7.53 17.55
CA LYS A 40 3.88 -6.62 16.64
C LYS A 40 4.64 -5.57 17.45
N LYS A 41 5.94 -5.49 17.25
CA LYS A 41 6.83 -4.51 17.87
C LYS A 41 7.34 -3.54 16.80
N ASN A 42 7.16 -2.24 17.01
CA ASN A 42 7.75 -1.20 16.17
C ASN A 42 8.74 -0.37 16.98
N VAL A 43 9.89 -0.04 16.40
CA VAL A 43 10.91 0.82 17.02
C VAL A 43 11.11 2.07 16.17
N TYR A 44 11.02 3.23 16.80
CA TYR A 44 11.18 4.55 16.19
C TYR A 44 12.36 5.28 16.81
N ILE A 45 13.09 6.06 16.00
CA ILE A 45 14.12 6.99 16.45
C ILE A 45 13.73 8.43 16.11
N LEU A 46 14.25 9.39 16.86
CA LEU A 46 14.14 10.80 16.48
C LEU A 46 15.13 11.09 15.35
N ASN A 47 14.60 11.51 14.20
CA ASN A 47 15.36 12.18 13.16
C ASN A 47 15.46 13.66 13.53
N GLU A 48 16.64 14.06 14.02
CA GLU A 48 16.90 15.44 14.47
C GLU A 48 16.83 16.46 13.33
N SER A 49 17.15 16.07 12.10
CA SER A 49 17.14 16.98 10.94
C SER A 49 15.72 17.43 10.59
N ASP A 50 14.74 16.54 10.72
CA ASP A 50 13.35 16.80 10.33
C ASP A 50 12.40 16.90 11.53
N SER A 51 12.94 16.85 12.76
CA SER A 51 12.17 16.81 14.02
C SER A 51 11.02 15.78 14.01
N SER A 52 11.25 14.63 13.38
CA SER A 52 10.23 13.59 13.17
C SER A 52 10.69 12.23 13.70
N PHE A 53 9.75 11.35 14.04
CA PHE A 53 10.07 9.98 14.46
C PHE A 53 10.09 9.06 13.23
N MET A 54 11.23 8.43 12.97
CA MET A 54 11.45 7.50 11.87
C MET A 54 11.34 6.06 12.38
N LEU A 55 10.50 5.24 11.74
CA LEU A 55 10.42 3.80 11.99
C LEU A 55 11.70 3.12 11.48
N ILE A 56 12.41 2.41 12.35
CA ILE A 56 13.65 1.71 12.01
C ILE A 56 13.55 0.19 12.07
N LEU A 57 12.55 -0.34 12.78
CA LEU A 57 12.36 -1.78 12.93
C LEU A 57 10.89 -2.10 13.15
N THR A 58 10.42 -3.14 12.46
CA THR A 58 9.18 -3.83 12.76
C THR A 58 9.48 -5.31 12.95
N GLU A 59 9.13 -5.87 14.10
CA GLU A 59 9.33 -7.27 14.47
C GLU A 59 7.99 -7.91 14.83
N PRO A 60 7.41 -8.74 13.94
CA PRO A 60 6.29 -9.60 14.25
C PRO A 60 6.78 -10.99 14.73
N ASN A 61 5.93 -11.70 15.47
CA ASN A 61 6.23 -13.04 15.99
C ASN A 61 5.68 -14.20 15.16
N GLU A 62 4.92 -13.85 14.13
CA GLU A 62 4.38 -14.75 13.14
C GLU A 62 4.54 -14.08 11.79
N ASP A 63 4.61 -14.88 10.74
CA ASP A 63 4.43 -14.38 9.38
C ASP A 63 3.04 -13.75 9.31
N ILE A 64 3.01 -12.42 9.23
CA ILE A 64 1.78 -11.70 8.95
C ILE A 64 1.42 -12.11 7.52
N ILE A 65 0.51 -13.07 7.38
CA ILE A 65 -0.16 -13.33 6.11
C ILE A 65 -1.09 -12.13 5.88
N GLU A 66 -0.50 -11.00 5.50
CA GLU A 66 -1.21 -9.80 5.12
C GLU A 66 -1.92 -10.15 3.81
N THR A 67 -3.20 -10.49 3.92
CA THR A 67 -4.06 -10.54 2.75
C THR A 67 -4.10 -9.14 2.18
N LEU A 68 -3.46 -8.94 1.03
CA LEU A 68 -3.44 -7.65 0.33
C LEU A 68 -4.88 -7.11 0.16
N VAL A 69 -5.19 -6.05 0.91
CA VAL A 69 -6.48 -5.34 0.83
C VAL A 69 -6.32 -4.14 -0.09
N ASN A 70 -7.19 -4.03 -1.10
CA ASN A 70 -7.20 -2.89 -2.01
C ASN A 70 -8.12 -1.79 -1.45
N PRO A 71 -7.60 -0.66 -0.94
CA PRO A 71 -8.40 0.36 -0.25
C PRO A 71 -9.34 1.14 -1.17
N ILE A 72 -9.20 1.00 -2.49
CA ILE A 72 -10.03 1.68 -3.49
C ILE A 72 -10.91 0.68 -4.26
N ASP A 73 -11.05 -0.55 -3.78
CA ASP A 73 -11.80 -1.60 -4.47
C ASP A 73 -13.27 -1.25 -4.69
N THR A 74 -13.89 -0.58 -3.71
CA THR A 74 -15.28 -0.10 -3.70
C THR A 74 -15.53 1.12 -4.59
N LEU A 75 -14.48 1.80 -5.07
CA LEU A 75 -14.63 3.00 -5.89
C LEU A 75 -15.08 2.66 -7.32
N PRO A 76 -15.70 3.62 -8.04
CA PRO A 76 -16.16 3.41 -9.41
C PRO A 76 -15.04 2.98 -10.38
N SER A 77 -15.37 2.05 -11.26
CA SER A 77 -14.48 1.49 -12.28
C SER A 77 -15.15 1.43 -13.67
N LYS A 78 -15.71 2.56 -14.11
CA LYS A 78 -16.45 2.66 -15.37
C LYS A 78 -15.54 2.99 -16.55
N SER A 79 -14.39 3.62 -16.30
CA SER A 79 -13.48 4.01 -17.38
C SER A 79 -12.83 2.79 -18.06
N LYS A 80 -12.38 2.97 -19.31
CA LYS A 80 -11.70 1.91 -20.06
C LYS A 80 -10.44 1.42 -19.38
N VAL A 81 -9.70 2.29 -18.66
CA VAL A 81 -8.45 1.94 -17.97
C VAL A 81 -8.66 1.45 -16.54
N SER A 82 -9.85 1.64 -15.97
CA SER A 82 -10.15 1.23 -14.61
C SER A 82 -10.19 -0.29 -14.47
N GLY A 83 -9.75 -0.77 -13.31
CA GLY A 83 -9.70 -2.18 -12.98
C GLY A 83 -8.47 -2.55 -12.13
N ASP A 84 -8.43 -3.81 -11.74
CA ASP A 84 -7.31 -4.38 -10.99
C ASP A 84 -6.36 -5.07 -11.97
N TYR A 85 -5.08 -4.70 -11.92
CA TYR A 85 -4.02 -5.30 -12.71
C TYR A 85 -3.08 -6.05 -11.76
N ARG A 86 -2.83 -7.33 -12.03
CA ARG A 86 -2.04 -8.18 -11.15
C ARG A 86 -0.96 -8.93 -11.92
N ILE A 87 0.09 -9.28 -11.18
CA ILE A 87 1.08 -10.29 -11.57
C ILE A 87 0.77 -11.57 -10.81
N ASP A 88 0.52 -11.44 -9.50
CA ASP A 88 0.19 -12.53 -8.59
C ASP A 88 -0.77 -12.03 -7.48
N LYS A 89 -0.85 -12.76 -6.35
CA LYS A 89 -1.72 -12.41 -5.21
C LYS A 89 -1.19 -11.25 -4.35
N ARG A 90 0.10 -10.93 -4.45
CA ARG A 90 0.84 -9.95 -3.64
C ARG A 90 1.30 -8.74 -4.46
N ASN A 91 1.08 -8.73 -5.77
CA ASN A 91 1.47 -7.66 -6.67
C ASN A 91 0.23 -7.12 -7.41
N LEU A 92 -0.20 -5.91 -7.04
CA LEU A 92 -1.43 -5.26 -7.51
C LEU A 92 -1.20 -3.80 -7.90
N VAL A 93 -1.72 -3.44 -9.07
CA VAL A 93 -2.01 -2.04 -9.44
C VAL A 93 -3.52 -1.93 -9.63
N SER A 94 -4.18 -1.25 -8.73
CA SER A 94 -5.61 -0.96 -8.80
C SER A 94 -5.80 0.44 -9.37
N ILE A 95 -6.60 0.56 -10.43
CA ILE A 95 -6.96 1.82 -11.06
C ILE A 95 -8.46 2.03 -10.96
N ARG A 96 -8.87 3.23 -10.58
CA ARG A 96 -10.26 3.65 -10.43
C ARG A 96 -10.49 5.00 -11.09
N ASP A 97 -11.76 5.31 -11.31
CA ASP A 97 -12.16 6.56 -11.92
C ASP A 97 -11.77 7.73 -11.00
N GLY A 98 -11.13 8.76 -11.55
CA GLY A 98 -10.81 9.97 -10.81
C GLY A 98 -11.97 10.95 -10.75
N LYS A 99 -11.68 12.16 -10.26
CA LYS A 99 -12.64 13.26 -10.19
C LYS A 99 -13.23 13.69 -11.55
N ASP A 100 -12.48 13.44 -12.63
CA ASP A 100 -12.83 13.78 -14.01
C ASP A 100 -12.13 12.81 -14.97
N GLN A 101 -12.37 12.95 -16.28
CA GLN A 101 -11.80 12.06 -17.31
C GLN A 101 -10.28 12.21 -17.48
N SER A 102 -9.67 13.28 -16.97
CA SER A 102 -8.24 13.53 -17.05
C SER A 102 -7.46 12.97 -15.86
N ASN A 103 -8.15 12.51 -14.82
CA ASN A 103 -7.55 12.01 -13.60
C ASN A 103 -7.99 10.56 -13.32
N ILE A 104 -7.09 9.79 -12.74
CA ILE A 104 -7.37 8.43 -12.25
C ILE A 104 -6.94 8.35 -10.79
N LEU A 105 -7.65 7.54 -10.01
CA LEU A 105 -7.20 7.14 -8.69
C LEU A 105 -6.44 5.83 -8.83
N PHE A 106 -5.35 5.69 -8.10
CA PHE A 106 -4.58 4.46 -8.11
C PHE A 106 -4.16 4.02 -6.72
N PHE A 107 -3.97 2.72 -6.59
CA PHE A 107 -3.32 2.07 -5.47
C PHE A 107 -2.38 1.01 -6.02
N VAL A 108 -1.13 1.05 -5.58
CA VAL A 108 -0.08 0.12 -5.96
C VAL A 108 0.41 -0.56 -4.71
N HIS A 109 0.51 -1.88 -4.76
CA HIS A 109 1.23 -2.70 -3.80
C HIS A 109 2.09 -3.69 -4.57
N PHE A 110 3.36 -3.79 -4.22
CA PHE A 110 4.23 -4.81 -4.78
C PHE A 110 5.13 -5.41 -3.71
N GLU A 111 5.44 -6.69 -3.90
CA GLU A 111 6.41 -7.45 -3.12
C GLU A 111 7.34 -8.18 -4.09
N LYS A 112 8.64 -7.93 -3.95
CA LYS A 112 9.72 -8.59 -4.70
C LYS A 112 10.71 -9.23 -3.74
N ASP A 113 11.54 -10.14 -4.27
CA ASP A 113 12.66 -10.77 -3.57
C ASP A 113 12.29 -11.36 -2.21
N ASP A 114 11.32 -12.28 -2.20
CA ASP A 114 10.86 -13.00 -1.00
C ASP A 114 10.59 -12.08 0.20
N GLU A 115 9.76 -11.05 -0.04
CA GLU A 115 9.28 -10.09 0.96
C GLU A 115 10.31 -9.06 1.46
N THR A 116 11.56 -9.10 0.99
CA THR A 116 12.59 -8.12 1.39
C THR A 116 12.44 -6.77 0.72
N CYS A 117 11.55 -6.68 -0.27
CA CYS A 117 11.33 -5.51 -1.10
C CYS A 117 9.84 -5.25 -1.23
N LYS A 118 9.29 -4.38 -0.36
CA LYS A 118 7.87 -4.00 -0.37
C LYS A 118 7.71 -2.53 -0.74
N GLY A 119 6.63 -2.20 -1.45
CA GLY A 119 6.30 -0.82 -1.77
C GLY A 119 4.80 -0.61 -1.92
N GLU A 120 4.31 0.44 -1.28
CA GLU A 120 2.90 0.85 -1.34
C GLU A 120 2.82 2.32 -1.74
N LEU A 121 1.99 2.63 -2.75
CA LEU A 121 1.73 4.01 -3.14
C LEU A 121 0.28 4.17 -3.59
N LYS A 122 -0.36 5.23 -3.11
CA LYS A 122 -1.72 5.61 -3.54
C LYS A 122 -1.79 7.08 -3.85
N GLY A 123 -2.66 7.45 -4.78
CA GLY A 123 -2.83 8.84 -5.14
C GLY A 123 -3.74 9.04 -6.34
N SER A 124 -3.68 10.27 -6.89
CA SER A 124 -4.35 10.64 -8.13
C SER A 124 -3.29 10.91 -9.20
N ALA A 125 -3.33 10.18 -10.30
CA ALA A 125 -2.49 10.43 -11.46
C ALA A 125 -3.28 11.19 -12.52
N LYS A 126 -2.60 12.06 -13.29
CA LYS A 126 -3.21 12.84 -14.38
C LYS A 126 -2.72 12.32 -15.71
N PHE A 127 -3.61 12.19 -16.69
CA PHE A 127 -3.24 11.89 -18.06
C PHE A 127 -2.42 13.02 -18.68
N ILE A 128 -1.21 12.69 -19.12
CA ILE A 128 -0.34 13.57 -19.92
C ILE A 128 -0.44 13.22 -21.41
N SER A 129 -0.94 12.03 -21.73
CA SER A 129 -1.32 11.59 -23.07
C SER A 129 -2.52 10.61 -22.98
N PRO A 130 -3.15 10.21 -24.10
CA PRO A 130 -4.32 9.33 -24.08
C PRO A 130 -4.12 7.97 -23.40
N THR A 131 -2.87 7.50 -23.30
CA THR A 131 -2.53 6.20 -22.71
C THR A 131 -1.54 6.32 -21.56
N VAL A 132 -1.08 7.52 -21.21
CA VAL A 132 -0.06 7.72 -20.17
C VAL A 132 -0.60 8.64 -19.09
N ALA A 133 -0.69 8.11 -17.87
CA ALA A 133 -1.00 8.87 -16.67
C ALA A 133 0.26 9.01 -15.80
N GLN A 134 0.43 10.18 -15.18
CA GLN A 134 1.57 10.49 -14.33
C GLN A 134 1.08 10.98 -12.97
N TYR A 135 1.63 10.39 -11.92
CA TYR A 135 1.56 10.86 -10.56
C TYR A 135 2.81 11.68 -10.26
N LYS A 136 2.62 12.84 -9.63
CA LYS A 136 3.69 13.66 -9.08
C LYS A 136 3.30 14.06 -7.67
N GLU A 137 4.15 13.73 -6.71
CA GLU A 137 3.94 14.10 -5.32
C GLU A 137 4.23 15.58 -5.09
N SER A 138 3.36 16.28 -4.37
CA SER A 138 3.59 17.69 -4.02
C SER A 138 4.69 17.79 -2.98
N GLY A 139 5.75 18.53 -3.28
CA GLY A 139 6.85 18.78 -2.33
C GLY A 139 7.89 17.65 -2.25
N SER A 140 7.82 16.66 -3.14
CA SER A 140 8.75 15.55 -3.24
C SER A 140 9.10 15.30 -4.71
N PRO A 141 10.31 14.81 -5.03
CA PRO A 141 10.67 14.44 -6.40
C PRO A 141 9.94 13.18 -6.89
N CYS A 142 9.14 12.51 -6.05
CA CYS A 142 8.47 11.27 -6.43
C CYS A 142 7.52 11.45 -7.63
N THR A 143 7.87 10.79 -8.74
CA THR A 143 7.08 10.74 -9.98
C THR A 143 6.94 9.31 -10.46
N VAL A 144 5.70 8.84 -10.61
CA VAL A 144 5.37 7.50 -11.14
C VAL A 144 4.51 7.63 -12.39
N GLN A 145 4.86 6.87 -13.43
CA GLN A 145 4.15 6.85 -14.69
C GLN A 145 3.46 5.51 -14.92
N PHE A 146 2.22 5.57 -15.41
CA PHE A 146 1.41 4.43 -15.81
C PHE A 146 1.15 4.50 -17.32
N ASP A 147 1.63 3.52 -18.06
CA ASP A 147 1.38 3.36 -19.50
C ASP A 147 0.36 2.24 -19.73
N PHE A 148 -0.78 2.59 -20.32
CA PHE A 148 -1.89 1.69 -20.59
C PHE A 148 -1.86 1.19 -22.04
N LYS A 149 -1.64 -0.11 -22.22
CA LYS A 149 -1.70 -0.77 -23.52
C LYS A 149 -2.65 -1.96 -23.49
N GLY A 150 -3.86 -1.74 -24.00
CA GLY A 150 -4.91 -2.76 -24.01
C GLY A 150 -5.31 -3.14 -22.58
N ASN A 151 -5.00 -4.39 -22.19
CA ASN A 151 -5.26 -4.91 -20.85
C ASN A 151 -4.03 -4.88 -19.94
N ILE A 152 -2.94 -4.22 -20.35
CA ILE A 152 -1.69 -4.16 -19.59
C ILE A 152 -1.49 -2.73 -19.09
N VAL A 153 -1.10 -2.59 -17.82
CA VAL A 153 -0.52 -1.36 -17.30
C VAL A 153 0.95 -1.59 -17.01
N THR A 154 1.80 -0.74 -17.57
CA THR A 154 3.22 -0.69 -17.23
C THR A 154 3.43 0.46 -16.27
N MET A 155 3.88 0.16 -15.06
CA MET A 155 4.26 1.16 -14.07
C MET A 155 5.76 1.40 -14.17
N LYS A 156 6.16 2.67 -14.10
CA LYS A 156 7.56 3.07 -14.04
C LYS A 156 7.81 4.18 -13.04
N GLU A 157 8.87 4.07 -12.27
CA GLU A 157 9.40 5.17 -11.47
C GLU A 157 10.22 6.08 -12.37
N VAL A 158 9.82 7.35 -12.49
CA VAL A 158 10.55 8.33 -13.29
C VAL A 158 11.55 9.08 -12.41
N GLU A 159 11.13 9.47 -11.20
CA GLU A 159 11.96 10.22 -10.26
C GLU A 159 11.64 9.81 -8.81
N GLY A 160 12.67 9.57 -8.00
CA GLY A 160 12.71 9.86 -6.56
C GLY A 160 11.65 9.28 -5.62
N CYS A 161 11.01 8.14 -5.88
CA CYS A 161 9.96 7.58 -5.00
C CYS A 161 10.48 6.68 -3.87
N GLY A 162 11.74 6.86 -3.46
CA GLY A 162 12.41 6.03 -2.44
C GLY A 162 11.73 6.03 -1.07
N SER A 163 10.92 7.04 -0.73
CA SER A 163 10.21 7.10 0.55
C SER A 163 9.05 6.10 0.70
N TYR A 164 8.61 5.49 -0.40
CA TYR A 164 7.43 4.60 -0.45
C TYR A 164 7.81 3.11 -0.59
N ARG A 165 9.09 2.80 -0.48
CA ARG A 165 9.65 1.48 -0.75
C ARG A 165 10.99 1.29 -0.06
N ASP A 166 11.46 0.05 0.04
CA ASP A 166 12.83 -0.20 0.49
C ASP A 166 13.88 0.26 -0.53
N ILE A 167 15.10 0.52 -0.03
CA ILE A 167 16.22 1.16 -0.77
C ILE A 167 16.55 0.48 -2.10
N LYS A 168 16.31 -0.83 -2.23
CA LYS A 168 16.69 -1.64 -3.41
C LYS A 168 15.58 -1.82 -4.45
N CYS A 169 14.39 -1.30 -4.18
CA CYS A 169 13.20 -1.53 -5.00
C CYS A 169 12.98 -0.38 -5.98
N PHE A 170 12.28 -0.56 -7.09
CA PHE A 170 11.76 0.56 -7.89
C PHE A 170 10.31 0.27 -8.23
N PHE A 171 9.50 1.33 -8.41
CA PHE A 171 8.12 1.23 -8.90
C PHE A 171 8.08 0.87 -10.40
N ASP A 172 8.64 -0.28 -10.75
CA ASP A 172 8.70 -0.79 -12.11
C ASP A 172 8.02 -2.16 -12.22
N GLY A 173 7.13 -2.31 -13.20
CA GLY A 173 6.48 -3.59 -13.47
C GLY A 173 5.47 -3.54 -14.61
N LYS A 174 5.10 -4.72 -15.11
CA LYS A 174 4.03 -4.90 -16.10
C LYS A 174 2.94 -5.76 -15.48
N TYR A 175 1.74 -5.20 -15.38
CA TYR A 175 0.61 -5.84 -14.71
C TYR A 175 -0.52 -6.08 -15.70
N VAL A 176 -1.12 -7.26 -15.67
CA VAL A 176 -2.20 -7.64 -16.58
C VAL A 176 -3.53 -7.48 -15.87
N ARG A 177 -4.52 -6.89 -16.55
CA ARG A 177 -5.85 -6.69 -16.02
C ARG A 177 -6.49 -8.04 -15.69
N ASN A 178 -6.91 -8.20 -14.46
CA ASN A 178 -7.73 -9.34 -14.07
C ASN A 178 -9.10 -9.25 -14.73
N LYS A 179 -9.56 -10.38 -15.29
CA LYS A 179 -10.95 -10.49 -15.72
C LYS A 179 -11.83 -10.31 -14.49
N VAL A 180 -12.68 -9.29 -14.51
CA VAL A 180 -13.68 -9.07 -13.45
C VAL A 180 -14.58 -10.30 -13.43
N SER A 181 -14.43 -11.16 -12.42
CA SER A 181 -15.42 -12.20 -12.16
C SER A 181 -16.68 -11.46 -11.75
N LYS A 182 -17.68 -11.42 -12.63
CA LYS A 182 -19.01 -10.91 -12.28
C LYS A 182 -19.41 -11.53 -10.94
N ALA A 183 -19.74 -10.71 -9.96
CA ALA A 183 -20.31 -11.17 -8.71
C ALA A 183 -21.46 -12.13 -9.07
N LYS A 184 -21.43 -13.35 -8.54
CA LYS A 184 -22.58 -14.25 -8.63
C LYS A 184 -23.73 -13.51 -7.98
N GLU A 185 -24.70 -13.06 -8.78
CA GLU A 185 -25.99 -12.64 -8.26
C GLU A 185 -26.53 -13.79 -7.42
N THR A 186 -26.58 -13.58 -6.10
CA THR A 186 -27.26 -14.46 -5.18
C THR A 186 -28.71 -14.43 -5.60
N LYS A 187 -29.16 -15.47 -6.33
CA LYS A 187 -30.57 -15.70 -6.62
C LYS A 187 -31.31 -15.67 -5.28
N LYS A 188 -32.12 -14.63 -5.06
CA LYS A 188 -33.10 -14.62 -3.98
C LYS A 188 -34.10 -15.74 -4.26
N THR A 189 -34.03 -16.81 -3.48
CA THR A 189 -35.07 -17.83 -3.45
C THR A 189 -36.32 -17.19 -2.85
N LYS A 190 -37.42 -17.27 -3.61
CA LYS A 190 -38.75 -16.83 -3.21
C LYS A 190 -39.48 -17.99 -2.54
#